data_AF-A0A847HBT7-F1
#
_entry.id   AF-A0A847HBT7-F1
#
_cell.length_a   1.000
_cell.length_b   1.000
_cell.length_c   1.000
_cell.angle_alpha   90.00
_cell.angle_beta   90.00
_cell.angle_gamma   90.00
#
_symmetry.space_group_name_H-M   'P 1'
#
loop_
_entity.id
_entity.type
_entity.pdbx_description
1 polymer ?
#
loop_
_entity_poly.entity_id
_entity_poly.type
_entity_poly.pdbx_seq_one_letter_code
_entity_poly.pdbx_strand_id
1 'polypeptide(L)'
;MTGRTAWTRPLLIIGTLGLVVGTIDPLEGSVLIVAGVALITLAAFLGGSRHRRLLASSLVILGAGVAGMWIISGYGGLGVDTGRSMWWLVPILVPYLLGWLLAVVGIVRLFRETFRRRLQPGRQPDANGGPSSGAVK
;
A
#
# COMPACT_ATOMS: atom_id res chain seq x y z
N MET A 1 3.74 -17.85 18.52
CA MET A 1 4.07 -17.00 17.35
C MET A 1 2.85 -16.64 16.48
N THR A 2 1.62 -16.80 16.97
CA THR A 2 0.37 -16.71 16.18
C THR A 2 -0.21 -15.29 16.08
N GLY A 3 0.13 -14.39 17.02
CA GLY A 3 -0.43 -13.04 17.07
C GLY A 3 0.01 -12.14 15.91
N ARG A 4 1.30 -12.13 15.56
CA ARG A 4 1.86 -11.20 14.55
C ARG A 4 1.28 -11.38 13.14
N THR A 5 1.01 -12.62 12.74
CA THR A 5 0.37 -12.95 11.45
C THR A 5 -1.15 -12.77 11.47
N ALA A 6 -1.79 -12.83 12.64
CA ALA A 6 -3.22 -12.53 12.79
C ALA A 6 -3.49 -11.04 12.53
N TRP A 7 -2.61 -10.15 12.98
CA TRP A 7 -2.71 -8.70 12.76
C TRP A 7 -2.45 -8.25 11.32
N THR A 8 -1.72 -9.04 10.51
CA THR A 8 -1.43 -8.69 9.12
C THR A 8 -2.69 -8.48 8.29
N ARG A 9 -3.73 -9.31 8.48
CA ARG A 9 -4.96 -9.25 7.67
C ARG A 9 -5.84 -8.03 7.95
N PRO A 10 -6.23 -7.71 9.20
CA PRO A 10 -7.03 -6.52 9.47
C PRO A 10 -6.30 -5.26 9.02
N LEU A 11 -4.98 -5.17 9.22
CA LEU A 11 -4.19 -4.03 8.74
C LEU A 11 -4.23 -3.90 7.20
N LEU A 12 -4.18 -5.01 6.46
CA LEU A 12 -4.32 -4.98 4.99
C LEU A 12 -5.71 -4.52 4.56
N ILE A 13 -6.77 -5.04 5.19
CA ILE A 13 -8.15 -4.70 4.83
C ILE A 13 -8.43 -3.23 5.13
N ILE A 14 -8.15 -2.79 6.37
CA ILE A 14 -8.37 -1.41 6.83
C ILE A 14 -7.53 -0.46 5.98
N GLY A 15 -6.25 -0.77 5.74
CA GLY A 15 -5.39 0.09 4.95
C GLY A 15 -5.80 0.17 3.47
N THR A 16 -6.30 -0.93 2.89
CA THR A 16 -6.84 -0.91 1.51
C THR A 16 -8.13 -0.10 1.46
N LEU A 17 -9.01 -0.22 2.45
CA LEU A 17 -10.23 0.57 2.53
C LEU A 17 -9.90 2.06 2.63
N GLY A 18 -8.95 2.43 3.50
CA GLY A 18 -8.48 3.80 3.66
C GLY A 18 -7.92 4.38 2.37
N LEU A 19 -7.17 3.58 1.60
CA LEU A 19 -6.68 3.99 0.28
C LEU A 19 -7.81 4.22 -0.72
N VAL A 20 -8.84 3.37 -0.76
CA VAL A 20 -9.98 3.54 -1.68
C VAL A 20 -10.80 4.77 -1.30
N VAL A 21 -11.18 4.90 -0.02
CA VAL A 21 -11.98 6.04 0.47
C VAL A 21 -11.23 7.35 0.26
N GLY A 22 -9.92 7.36 0.49
CA GLY A 22 -9.10 8.54 0.29
C GLY A 22 -8.96 9.01 -1.17
N THR A 23 -9.40 8.21 -2.16
CA THR A 23 -9.44 8.67 -3.57
C THR A 23 -10.66 9.51 -3.93
N ILE A 24 -11.67 9.58 -3.04
CA ILE A 24 -12.88 10.38 -3.26
C ILE A 24 -12.55 11.88 -3.32
N ASP A 25 -11.63 12.33 -2.45
CA ASP A 25 -11.10 13.68 -2.45
C ASP A 25 -9.56 13.63 -2.39
N PRO A 26 -8.83 14.06 -3.44
CA PRO A 26 -7.38 14.00 -3.45
C PRO A 26 -6.69 14.85 -2.37
N LEU A 27 -7.29 15.96 -1.93
CA LEU A 27 -6.69 16.88 -0.95
C LEU A 27 -6.95 16.40 0.47
N GLU A 28 -8.22 16.23 0.85
CA GLU A 28 -8.58 15.77 2.20
C GLU A 28 -8.32 14.26 2.37
N GLY A 29 -8.63 13.48 1.35
CA GLY A 29 -8.44 12.03 1.33
C GLY A 29 -6.98 11.59 1.20
N SER A 30 -6.05 12.49 0.83
CA SER A 30 -4.60 12.19 0.82
C SER A 30 -4.08 11.67 2.16
N VAL A 31 -4.59 12.20 3.27
CA VAL A 31 -4.25 11.77 4.63
C VAL A 31 -4.69 10.32 4.85
N LEU A 32 -5.90 9.98 4.39
CA LEU A 32 -6.44 8.62 4.44
C LEU A 32 -5.61 7.66 3.57
N ILE A 33 -5.18 8.08 2.38
CA ILE A 33 -4.33 7.26 1.52
C ILE A 33 -2.98 7.00 2.20
N VAL A 34 -2.30 8.04 2.71
CA VAL A 34 -1.01 7.90 3.39
C VAL A 34 -1.13 7.00 4.62
N ALA A 35 -2.16 7.22 5.46
CA ALA A 35 -2.43 6.37 6.61
C ALA A 35 -2.72 4.92 6.21
N GLY A 36 -3.49 4.71 5.14
CA GLY A 36 -3.79 3.39 4.60
C GLY A 36 -2.53 2.66 4.10
N VAL A 37 -1.69 3.33 3.31
CA VAL A 37 -0.41 2.78 2.83
C VAL A 37 0.55 2.52 3.99
N ALA A 38 0.56 3.36 5.03
CA ALA A 38 1.36 3.14 6.23
C ALA A 38 0.93 1.87 6.98
N LEU A 39 -0.38 1.65 7.16
CA LEU A 39 -0.93 0.43 7.78
C LEU A 39 -0.59 -0.83 6.97
N ILE A 40 -0.69 -0.77 5.65
CA ILE A 40 -0.31 -1.87 4.75
C ILE A 40 1.19 -2.14 4.81
N THR A 41 2.00 -1.08 4.84
CA THR A 41 3.47 -1.19 4.97
C THR A 41 3.81 -1.88 6.30
N LEU A 42 3.16 -1.48 7.40
CA LEU A 42 3.33 -2.10 8.71
C LEU A 42 2.92 -3.58 8.69
N ALA A 43 1.82 -3.93 8.00
CA ALA A 43 1.44 -5.32 7.77
C ALA A 43 2.52 -6.11 7.02
N ALA A 44 3.15 -5.51 6.00
CA ALA A 44 4.25 -6.13 5.25
C ALA A 44 5.48 -6.41 6.12
N PHE A 45 5.81 -5.49 7.04
CA PHE A 45 6.89 -5.66 8.01
C PHE A 45 6.57 -6.76 9.03
N LEU A 46 5.35 -6.78 9.57
CA LEU A 46 4.91 -7.84 10.51
C LEU A 46 4.85 -9.23 9.86
N GLY A 47 4.46 -9.30 8.58
CA GLY A 47 4.37 -10.55 7.81
C GLY A 47 5.70 -11.05 7.24
N GLY A 48 6.80 -10.29 7.40
CA GLY A 48 8.12 -10.64 6.89
C GLY A 48 8.22 -10.66 5.35
N SER A 49 7.33 -9.98 4.64
CA SER A 49 7.27 -10.04 3.17
C SER A 49 8.52 -9.41 2.54
N ARG A 50 8.94 -9.97 1.40
CA ARG A 50 10.03 -9.43 0.55
C ARG A 50 9.66 -8.08 -0.07
N HIS A 51 8.36 -7.75 -0.14
CA HIS A 51 7.83 -6.54 -0.76
C HIS A 51 7.82 -5.31 0.16
N ARG A 52 8.29 -5.43 1.41
CA ARG A 52 8.33 -4.33 2.39
C ARG A 52 9.08 -3.09 1.91
N ARG A 53 10.18 -3.25 1.17
CA ARG A 53 10.95 -2.13 0.61
C ARG A 53 10.15 -1.36 -0.43
N LEU A 54 9.38 -2.07 -1.26
CA LEU A 54 8.56 -1.47 -2.32
C LEU A 54 7.44 -0.62 -1.71
N LEU A 55 6.76 -1.14 -0.68
CA LEU A 55 5.73 -0.41 0.06
C LEU A 55 6.30 0.78 0.84
N ALA A 56 7.45 0.61 1.50
CA ALA A 56 8.13 1.73 2.17
C ALA A 56 8.53 2.84 1.18
N SER A 57 9.09 2.49 0.02
CA SER A 57 9.39 3.46 -1.03
C SER A 57 8.13 4.15 -1.55
N SER A 58 7.02 3.42 -1.74
CA SER A 58 5.75 4.03 -2.14
C SER A 58 5.24 5.03 -1.11
N LEU A 59 5.38 4.74 0.18
CA LEU A 59 4.94 5.63 1.26
C LEU A 59 5.76 6.93 1.28
N VAL A 60 7.08 6.85 1.07
CA VAL A 60 7.95 8.03 1.02
C VAL A 60 7.62 8.90 -0.19
N ILE A 61 7.48 8.29 -1.37
CA ILE A 61 7.17 9.01 -2.61
C ILE A 61 5.77 9.65 -2.53
N LEU A 62 4.79 8.89 -2.03
CA LEU A 62 3.43 9.38 -1.82
C LEU A 62 3.41 10.53 -0.81
N GLY A 63 4.10 10.39 0.32
CA GLY A 63 4.21 11.43 1.35
C GLY A 63 4.84 12.71 0.82
N ALA A 64 5.88 12.61 -0.03
CA ALA A 64 6.47 13.76 -0.69
C ALA A 64 5.49 14.46 -1.65
N GLY A 65 4.71 13.70 -2.42
CA GLY A 65 3.66 14.24 -3.28
C GLY A 65 2.56 14.97 -2.49
N VAL A 66 2.08 14.35 -1.40
CA VAL A 66 1.05 14.94 -0.53
C VAL A 66 1.56 16.22 0.15
N ALA A 67 2.79 16.21 0.68
CA ALA A 67 3.40 17.41 1.25
C ALA A 67 3.51 18.54 0.23
N GLY A 68 3.93 18.23 -1.00
CA GLY A 68 3.99 19.21 -2.09
C GLY A 68 2.61 19.81 -2.42
N MET A 69 1.57 18.98 -2.46
CA MET A 69 0.19 19.44 -2.67
C MET A 69 -0.29 20.37 -1.56
N TRP A 70 -0.05 20.00 -0.29
CA TRP A 70 -0.45 20.80 0.87
C TRP A 70 0.27 22.15 0.92
N ILE A 71 1.58 22.17 0.64
CA ILE A 71 2.38 23.40 0.59
C ILE A 71 1.76 24.37 -0.42
N ILE A 72 1.47 23.91 -1.64
CA ILE A 72 0.86 24.76 -2.67
C ILE A 72 -0.55 25.21 -2.30
N SER A 73 -1.36 24.31 -1.73
CA SER A 73 -2.71 24.64 -1.28
C SER A 73 -2.69 25.74 -0.23
N GLY A 74 -1.73 25.70 0.71
CA GLY A 74 -1.53 26.74 1.71
C GLY A 74 -1.10 28.10 1.13
N TYR A 75 -0.42 28.11 -0.02
CA TYR A 75 -0.01 29.34 -0.73
C TYR A 75 -1.07 29.88 -1.71
N GLY A 76 -2.33 29.43 -1.59
CA GLY A 76 -3.45 29.88 -2.42
C GLY A 76 -3.63 29.11 -3.74
N GLY A 77 -2.97 27.95 -3.88
CA GLY A 77 -3.09 27.11 -5.06
C GLY A 77 -2.26 27.58 -6.27
N LEU A 78 -2.40 26.83 -7.37
CA LEU A 78 -1.84 27.15 -8.68
C LEU A 78 -2.99 27.21 -9.70
N GLY A 79 -3.10 28.31 -10.43
CA GLY A 79 -4.14 28.48 -11.44
C GLY A 79 -4.17 29.87 -12.06
N VAL A 80 -5.08 30.06 -13.01
CA VAL A 80 -5.33 31.32 -13.73
C VAL A 80 -5.52 32.52 -12.78
N ASP A 81 -6.13 32.30 -11.61
CA ASP A 81 -6.39 33.35 -10.61
C ASP A 81 -5.15 33.75 -9.78
N THR A 82 -4.09 32.92 -9.76
CA THR A 82 -2.82 33.21 -9.06
C THR A 82 -1.69 33.63 -10.00
N GLY A 83 -1.91 33.61 -11.33
CA GLY A 83 -0.90 33.98 -12.33
C GLY A 83 0.32 33.05 -12.40
N ARG A 84 0.29 31.90 -11.71
CA ARG A 84 1.40 30.93 -11.68
C ARG A 84 1.17 29.84 -12.72
N SER A 85 2.25 29.46 -13.41
CA SER A 85 2.23 28.43 -14.45
C SER A 85 1.75 27.07 -13.93
N MET A 86 0.74 26.48 -14.59
CA MET A 86 0.22 25.12 -14.32
C MET A 86 1.30 24.03 -14.40
N TRP A 87 2.44 24.31 -15.05
CA TRP A 87 3.56 23.38 -15.13
C TRP A 87 4.19 23.06 -13.77
N TRP A 88 4.01 23.92 -12.76
CA TRP A 88 4.45 23.64 -11.38
C TRP A 88 3.65 22.52 -10.70
N LEU A 89 2.48 22.14 -11.22
CA LEU A 89 1.72 20.99 -10.72
C LEU A 89 2.35 19.66 -11.13
N VAL A 90 3.01 19.60 -12.29
CA VAL A 90 3.62 18.36 -12.82
C VAL A 90 4.60 17.71 -11.84
N PRO A 91 5.61 18.41 -11.28
CA PRO A 91 6.54 17.80 -10.34
C PRO A 91 5.92 17.39 -9.01
N ILE A 92 4.67 17.75 -8.73
CA ILE A 92 3.99 17.46 -7.46
C ILE A 92 2.93 16.37 -7.63
N LEU A 93 2.20 16.40 -8.75
CA LEU A 93 1.23 15.39 -9.12
C LEU A 93 1.93 14.08 -9.53
N VAL A 94 3.08 14.16 -10.20
CA VAL A 94 3.83 12.97 -10.65
C VAL A 94 4.27 12.09 -9.47
N PRO A 95 4.90 12.60 -8.39
CA PRO A 95 5.22 11.80 -7.22
C PRO A 95 3.98 11.20 -6.56
N TYR A 96 2.90 11.97 -6.44
CA TYR A 96 1.65 11.47 -5.85
C TYR A 96 1.07 10.29 -6.64
N LEU A 97 0.92 10.43 -7.95
CA LEU A 97 0.40 9.37 -8.83
C LEU A 97 1.33 8.15 -8.86
N LEU A 98 2.64 8.38 -8.94
CA LEU A 98 3.64 7.31 -8.96
C LEU A 98 3.65 6.54 -7.63
N GLY A 99 3.61 7.26 -6.50
CA GLY A 99 3.52 6.69 -5.16
C GLY A 99 2.27 5.83 -4.99
N TRP A 100 1.12 6.32 -5.47
CA TRP A 100 -0.13 5.59 -5.44
C TRP A 100 -0.08 4.31 -6.27
N LEU A 101 0.43 4.38 -7.51
CA LEU A 101 0.54 3.22 -8.39
C LEU A 101 1.44 2.13 -7.78
N LEU A 102 2.60 2.53 -7.22
CA LEU A 102 3.51 1.62 -6.54
C LEU A 102 2.86 0.99 -5.29
N ALA A 103 2.08 1.76 -4.54
CA ALA A 103 1.34 1.26 -3.39
C ALA A 103 0.31 0.21 -3.82
N VAL A 104 -0.49 0.45 -4.87
CA VAL A 104 -1.45 -0.51 -5.42
C VAL A 104 -0.76 -1.81 -5.85
N VAL A 105 0.35 -1.72 -6.59
CA VAL A 105 1.12 -2.90 -7.01
C VAL A 105 1.68 -3.66 -5.81
N GLY A 106 2.18 -2.94 -4.81
CA GLY A 106 2.66 -3.51 -3.55
C GLY A 106 1.57 -4.23 -2.77
N ILE A 107 0.38 -3.63 -2.67
CA ILE A 107 -0.81 -4.19 -2.03
C ILE A 107 -1.22 -5.48 -2.73
N VAL A 108 -1.37 -5.48 -4.06
CA VAL A 108 -1.78 -6.66 -4.82
C VAL A 108 -0.79 -7.80 -4.64
N ARG A 109 0.52 -7.53 -4.68
CA ARG A 109 1.56 -8.54 -4.46
C ARG A 109 1.52 -9.10 -3.03
N LEU A 110 1.40 -8.23 -2.04
CA LEU A 110 1.30 -8.62 -0.63
C LEU A 110 0.02 -9.40 -0.33
N PHE A 111 -1.10 -9.01 -0.95
CA PHE A 111 -2.37 -9.71 -0.87
C PHE A 111 -2.25 -11.11 -1.47
N ARG A 112 -1.67 -11.26 -2.67
CA ARG A 112 -1.41 -12.58 -3.29
C ARG A 112 -0.52 -13.45 -2.41
N GLU A 113 0.53 -12.90 -1.81
CA GLU A 113 1.43 -13.64 -0.92
C GLU A 113 0.68 -14.11 0.34
N THR A 114 -0.12 -13.24 0.94
CA THR A 114 -0.89 -13.51 2.16
C THR A 114 -1.99 -14.56 1.93
N PHE A 115 -2.64 -14.53 0.75
CA PHE A 115 -3.68 -15.49 0.38
C PHE A 115 -3.11 -16.83 -0.12
N ARG A 116 -1.99 -16.85 -0.88
CA ARG A 116 -1.35 -18.11 -1.32
C ARG A 116 -0.91 -18.99 -0.14
N ARG A 117 -0.48 -18.40 0.97
CA ARG A 117 -0.15 -19.16 2.20
C ARG A 117 -1.36 -19.92 2.79
N ARG A 118 -2.60 -19.55 2.47
CA ARG A 118 -3.80 -20.28 2.91
C ARG A 118 -4.24 -21.38 1.93
N LEU A 119 -3.83 -21.32 0.66
CA LEU A 119 -4.15 -22.34 -0.35
C LEU A 119 -3.20 -23.55 -0.28
N GLN A 120 -2.17 -23.50 0.57
CA GLN A 120 -1.36 -24.67 0.93
C GLN A 120 -1.55 -25.07 2.41
N PRO A 121 -2.76 -25.47 2.87
CA PRO A 121 -2.91 -26.08 4.19
C PRO A 121 -2.19 -27.44 4.30
N GLY A 122 -1.84 -28.07 3.16
CA GLY A 122 -1.46 -29.48 3.10
C GLY A 122 -0.02 -29.80 2.70
N ARG A 123 0.87 -28.83 2.47
CA ARG A 123 2.31 -29.14 2.27
C ARG A 123 3.06 -28.97 3.58
N GLN A 124 2.60 -29.70 4.59
CA GLN A 124 3.53 -30.15 5.62
C GLN A 124 4.42 -31.16 4.90
N PRO A 125 5.73 -30.92 4.76
CA PRO A 125 6.62 -32.03 4.46
C PRO A 125 6.34 -33.05 5.56
N ASP A 126 5.97 -34.27 5.15
CA ASP A 126 6.18 -35.39 6.04
C ASP A 126 7.65 -35.37 6.49
N ALA A 127 7.97 -36.01 7.61
CA ALA A 127 9.32 -35.98 8.19
C ALA A 127 10.44 -36.42 7.21
N ASN A 128 10.07 -36.90 6.01
CA ASN A 128 10.93 -37.40 4.94
C ASN A 128 10.86 -36.61 3.60
N GLY A 129 10.08 -35.52 3.48
CA GLY A 129 10.14 -34.61 2.33
C GLY A 129 9.45 -35.06 1.03
N GLY A 130 8.49 -35.98 1.07
CA GLY A 130 7.72 -36.46 -0.08
C GLY A 130 6.34 -35.78 -0.24
N PRO A 131 5.75 -35.74 -1.46
CA PRO A 131 4.38 -35.30 -1.64
C PRO A 131 3.39 -36.34 -1.05
N SER A 132 2.53 -35.90 -0.14
CA SER A 132 1.49 -36.73 0.48
C SER A 132 0.45 -37.15 -0.57
N SER A 133 0.50 -38.42 -0.96
CA SER A 133 -0.54 -39.08 -1.74
C SER A 133 -1.68 -39.42 -0.78
N GLY A 134 -2.81 -38.73 -0.91
CA GLY A 134 -3.94 -38.90 -0.01
C GLY A 134 -5.22 -38.28 -0.54
N ALA A 135 -5.56 -38.58 -1.81
CA ALA A 135 -6.86 -38.31 -2.39
C ALA A 135 -7.44 -39.62 -2.95
N VAL A 136 -8.04 -40.42 -2.09
CA VAL A 136 -9.04 -41.43 -2.48
C VAL A 136 -10.08 -41.54 -1.37
N LYS A 137 -11.18 -40.80 -1.51
CA LYS A 137 -12.56 -41.29 -1.57
C LYS A 137 -13.53 -40.11 -1.65
#